data_AF-A0A9D7LK15-F1
#
_entry.id   AF-A0A9D7LK15-F1
#
_cell.length_a   1.000
_cell.length_b   1.000
_cell.length_c   1.000
_cell.angle_alpha   90.00
_cell.angle_beta   90.00
_cell.angle_gamma   90.00
#
_symmetry.space_group_name_H-M   'P 1'
#
loop_
_entity.id
_entity.type
_entity.pdbx_description
1 polymer ?
#
loop_
_entity_poly.entity_id
_entity_poly.type
_entity_poly.pdbx_seq_one_letter_code
_entity_poly.pdbx_strand_id
1 'polypeptide(L)'
;MSTPILARADKLMRRRRSRSADFDDVPVLVDAIDPETDIPLLVDAEPATTVPEPHTKMEPATAPEFFPVLDPAMLDLIVNELARRVQDRFVAELPAIIEGTVRDFLAEPDIVALIQARD
;
A
#
# COMPACT_ATOMS: atom_id res chain seq x y z
N MET A 1 18.11 -35.19 29.62
CA MET A 1 18.79 -33.88 29.74
C MET A 1 18.17 -32.92 28.75
N SER A 2 17.23 -32.08 29.18
CA SER A 2 16.67 -31.02 28.30
C SER A 2 17.78 -30.03 27.95
N THR A 3 18.05 -29.85 26.66
CA THR A 3 19.13 -28.98 26.18
C THR A 3 18.86 -27.52 26.57
N PRO A 4 19.91 -26.69 26.80
CA PRO A 4 19.76 -25.29 27.20
C PRO A 4 18.97 -24.46 26.19
N ILE A 5 18.99 -24.86 24.91
CA ILE A 5 18.23 -24.24 23.83
C ILE A 5 16.72 -24.44 24.02
N LEU A 6 16.29 -25.66 24.36
CA LEU A 6 14.87 -25.97 24.59
C LEU A 6 14.32 -25.25 25.83
N ALA A 7 15.12 -25.15 26.91
CA ALA A 7 14.75 -24.40 28.10
C ALA A 7 14.60 -22.89 27.83
N ARG A 8 15.49 -22.33 27.00
CA ARG A 8 15.41 -20.92 26.57
C ARG A 8 14.21 -20.67 25.66
N ALA A 9 13.92 -21.58 24.74
CA ALA A 9 12.77 -21.50 23.84
C ALA A 9 11.45 -21.53 24.62
N ASP A 10 11.28 -22.46 25.57
CA ASP A 10 10.06 -22.54 26.37
C ASP A 10 9.87 -21.28 27.24
N LYS A 11 10.95 -20.74 27.82
CA LYS A 11 10.92 -19.46 28.55
C LYS A 11 10.48 -18.28 27.66
N LEU A 12 10.93 -18.23 26.40
CA LEU A 12 10.49 -17.22 25.43
C LEU A 12 9.01 -17.41 25.03
N MET A 13 8.58 -18.65 24.79
CA MET A 13 7.19 -18.94 24.41
C MET A 13 6.20 -18.64 25.53
N ARG A 14 6.59 -18.83 26.80
CA ARG A 14 5.77 -18.45 27.97
C ARG A 14 5.66 -16.94 28.12
N ARG A 15 6.77 -16.20 27.96
CA ARG A 15 6.74 -14.72 27.98
C ARG A 15 5.85 -14.12 26.89
N ARG A 16 5.85 -14.69 25.68
CA ARG A 16 5.00 -14.22 24.58
C ARG A 16 3.50 -14.42 24.87
N ARG A 17 3.13 -15.56 25.47
CA ARG A 17 1.73 -15.85 25.84
C ARG A 17 1.22 -14.98 26.99
N SER A 18 2.08 -14.55 27.91
CA SER A 18 1.69 -13.59 28.96
C SER A 18 1.46 -12.19 28.40
N ARG A 19 2.16 -11.79 27.34
CA ARG A 19 2.05 -10.45 26.72
C ARG A 19 0.89 -10.32 25.73
N SER A 20 0.17 -11.41 25.47
CA SER A 20 -0.94 -11.48 24.52
C SER A 20 -2.31 -11.53 25.21
N ALA A 21 -2.38 -11.29 26.51
CA ALA A 21 -3.63 -11.24 27.27
C ALA A 21 -4.16 -9.80 27.45
N ASP A 22 -3.33 -8.79 27.24
CA ASP A 22 -3.69 -7.37 27.40
C ASP A 22 -3.97 -6.70 26.04
N PHE A 23 -4.71 -7.38 25.16
CA PHE A 23 -5.14 -6.80 23.86
C PHE A 23 -6.33 -5.83 23.99
N ASP A 24 -6.91 -5.68 25.18
CA ASP A 24 -8.05 -4.78 25.40
C ASP A 24 -7.63 -3.32 25.66
N ASP A 25 -6.34 -3.04 25.92
CA ASP A 25 -5.78 -1.69 26.02
C ASP A 25 -4.96 -1.35 24.76
N VAL A 26 -5.48 -1.65 23.58
CA VAL A 26 -4.91 -1.11 22.33
C VAL A 26 -5.44 0.31 22.18
N PRO A 27 -4.62 1.36 22.34
CA PRO A 27 -5.07 2.71 22.04
C PRO A 27 -5.53 2.75 20.59
N VAL A 28 -6.77 3.16 20.35
CA VAL A 28 -7.24 3.49 19.01
C VAL A 28 -6.37 4.66 18.55
N LEU A 29 -5.46 4.39 17.61
CA LEU A 29 -4.67 5.42 16.97
C LEU A 29 -5.63 6.22 16.09
N VAL A 30 -6.19 7.27 16.67
CA VAL A 30 -6.88 8.30 15.89
C VAL A 30 -5.78 9.04 15.16
N ASP A 31 -5.46 8.58 13.95
CA ASP A 31 -4.58 9.32 13.05
C ASP A 31 -5.17 10.74 12.92
N ALA A 32 -4.35 11.76 13.12
CA ALA A 32 -4.80 13.14 13.01
C ALA A 32 -5.13 13.42 11.54
N ILE A 33 -6.41 13.36 11.18
CA ILE A 33 -6.88 13.63 9.81
C ILE A 33 -7.45 15.04 9.77
N ASP A 34 -7.11 15.79 8.73
CA ASP A 34 -7.72 17.10 8.47
C ASP A 34 -9.21 16.93 8.08
N PRO A 35 -10.18 17.47 8.85
CA PRO A 35 -11.60 17.23 8.61
C PRO A 35 -12.11 17.85 7.30
N GLU A 36 -11.39 18.80 6.71
CA GLU A 36 -11.79 19.44 5.45
C GLU A 36 -11.27 18.69 4.22
N THR A 37 -10.13 18.00 4.33
CA THR A 37 -9.45 17.39 3.17
C THR A 37 -9.33 15.87 3.24
N ASP A 38 -9.65 15.24 4.37
CA ASP A 38 -9.49 13.79 4.62
C ASP A 38 -8.03 13.30 4.39
N ILE A 39 -7.06 14.20 4.58
CA ILE A 39 -5.63 13.93 4.43
C ILE A 39 -5.01 13.67 5.82
N PRO A 40 -4.19 12.63 6.00
CA PRO A 40 -3.47 12.39 7.25
C PRO A 40 -2.41 13.48 7.48
N LEU A 41 -2.48 14.12 8.65
CA LEU A 41 -1.54 15.14 9.09
C LEU A 41 -0.29 14.49 9.70
N LEU A 42 0.88 15.01 9.34
CA LEU A 42 2.12 14.68 10.02
C LEU A 42 2.13 15.38 11.39
N VAL A 43 1.91 14.63 12.46
CA VAL A 43 2.07 15.13 13.84
C VAL A 43 3.50 14.89 14.28
N ASP A 44 4.19 15.96 14.68
CA ASP A 44 5.52 15.86 15.29
C ASP A 44 5.39 15.07 16.60
N ALA A 45 6.02 13.90 16.66
CA ALA A 45 6.08 13.13 17.89
C ALA A 45 6.98 13.87 18.89
N GLU A 46 6.44 14.26 20.05
CA GLU A 46 7.28 14.77 21.13
C GLU A 46 8.31 13.71 21.52
N PRO A 47 9.61 14.08 21.66
CA PRO A 47 10.64 13.13 22.02
C PRO A 47 10.32 12.57 23.42
N ALA A 48 10.06 11.27 23.48
CA ALA A 48 9.84 10.56 24.73
C ALA A 48 10.97 10.87 25.71
N THR A 49 10.63 11.52 26.82
CA THR A 49 11.57 11.75 27.93
C THR A 49 12.04 10.38 28.43
N THR A 50 13.35 10.18 28.36
CA THR A 50 14.04 8.90 28.52
C THR A 50 14.01 8.38 29.95
N VAL A 51 13.21 7.35 30.21
CA VAL A 51 13.55 6.35 31.25
C VAL A 51 14.45 5.31 30.57
N PRO A 52 15.64 4.99 31.11
CA PRO A 52 16.65 4.25 30.35
C PRO A 52 16.31 2.75 30.33
N GLU A 53 15.58 2.31 29.32
CA GLU A 53 15.72 0.93 28.84
C GLU A 53 17.04 0.81 28.03
N PRO A 54 17.70 -0.36 28.01
CA PRO A 54 18.92 -0.53 27.23
C PRO A 54 18.54 -0.59 25.75
N HIS A 55 18.35 0.58 25.15
CA HIS A 55 18.22 0.75 23.72
C HIS A 55 19.55 0.29 23.10
N THR A 56 19.54 -0.91 22.53
CA THR A 56 20.42 -1.23 21.42
C THR A 56 20.32 -0.05 20.45
N LYS A 57 21.41 0.70 20.34
CA LYS A 57 21.59 1.78 19.38
C LYS A 57 21.32 1.19 18.00
N MET A 58 20.08 1.28 17.53
CA MET A 58 19.80 1.17 16.11
C MET A 58 20.43 2.40 15.50
N GLU A 59 21.64 2.23 14.96
CA GLU A 59 22.07 3.01 13.80
C GLU A 59 20.88 3.12 12.84
N PRO A 60 20.75 4.24 12.12
CA PRO A 60 19.73 4.34 11.08
C PRO A 60 19.88 3.10 10.22
N ALA A 61 18.85 2.25 10.20
CA ALA A 61 18.80 1.14 9.28
C ALA A 61 18.91 1.79 7.90
N THR A 62 20.09 1.66 7.29
CA THR A 62 20.32 1.97 5.89
C THR A 62 19.11 1.41 5.17
N ALA A 63 18.31 2.28 4.54
CA ALA A 63 17.28 1.84 3.62
C ALA A 63 17.92 0.76 2.75
N PRO A 64 17.24 -0.34 2.40
CA PRO A 64 17.82 -1.26 1.44
C PRO A 64 18.06 -0.47 0.16
N GLU A 65 19.31 -0.03 -0.05
CA GLU A 65 19.80 0.52 -1.30
C GLU A 65 19.91 -0.64 -2.28
N PHE A 66 18.75 -1.18 -2.63
CA PHE A 66 18.56 -2.21 -3.63
C PHE A 66 17.53 -1.71 -4.64
N PHE A 67 17.71 -0.48 -5.11
CA PHE A 67 17.40 -0.24 -6.51
C PHE A 67 18.62 -0.77 -7.26
N PRO A 68 18.52 -1.87 -8.05
CA PRO A 68 19.59 -2.17 -8.98
C PRO A 68 19.76 -0.91 -9.82
N VAL A 69 20.97 -0.36 -9.84
CA VAL A 69 21.31 0.74 -10.73
C VAL A 69 21.13 0.18 -12.14
N LEU A 70 19.95 0.39 -12.70
CA LEU A 70 19.61 -0.01 -14.05
C LEU A 70 20.42 0.89 -14.97
N ASP A 71 21.25 0.26 -15.80
CA ASP A 71 21.97 0.93 -16.86
C ASP A 71 20.97 1.73 -17.73
N PRO A 72 21.22 3.02 -18.03
CA PRO A 72 20.36 3.81 -18.90
C PRO A 72 19.99 3.11 -20.22
N ALA A 73 20.91 2.35 -20.83
CA ALA A 73 20.59 1.59 -22.04
C ALA A 73 19.57 0.46 -21.80
N MET A 74 19.60 -0.15 -20.61
CA MET A 74 18.60 -1.15 -20.18
C MET A 74 17.24 -0.48 -19.92
N LEU A 75 17.23 0.71 -19.33
CA LEU A 75 16.01 1.48 -19.12
C LEU A 75 15.34 1.84 -20.45
N ASP A 76 16.11 2.29 -21.44
CA ASP A 76 15.58 2.59 -22.77
C ASP A 76 14.94 1.36 -23.42
N LEU A 77 15.55 0.18 -23.27
CA LEU A 77 14.97 -1.07 -23.76
C LEU A 77 13.64 -1.40 -23.06
N ILE A 78 13.59 -1.26 -21.73
CA ILE A 78 12.39 -1.51 -20.94
C ILE A 78 11.28 -0.53 -21.31
N VAL A 79 11.59 0.76 -21.45
CA VAL A 79 10.63 1.80 -21.83
C VAL A 79 10.05 1.50 -23.20
N ASN A 80 10.88 1.13 -24.18
CA ASN A 80 10.41 0.80 -25.53
C ASN A 80 9.53 -0.45 -25.54
N GLU A 81 9.92 -1.51 -24.85
CA GLU A 81 9.08 -2.72 -24.76
C GLU A 81 7.79 -2.50 -23.98
N LEU A 82 7.84 -1.70 -22.91
CA LEU A 82 6.66 -1.32 -22.15
C LEU A 82 5.69 -0.50 -23.02
N ALA A 83 6.20 0.50 -23.73
CA ALA A 83 5.40 1.32 -24.65
C ALA A 83 4.74 0.46 -25.71
N ARG A 84 5.49 -0.49 -26.30
CA ARG A 84 4.95 -1.43 -27.29
C ARG A 84 3.83 -2.29 -26.71
N ARG A 85 4.02 -2.89 -25.53
CA ARG A 85 3.00 -3.74 -24.88
C ARG A 85 1.76 -2.97 -24.47
N VAL A 86 1.92 -1.75 -23.96
CA VAL A 86 0.81 -0.86 -23.62
C VAL A 86 0.03 -0.52 -24.88
N GLN A 87 0.72 -0.19 -25.98
CA GLN A 87 0.08 0.09 -27.26
C GLN A 87 -0.69 -1.12 -27.80
N ASP A 88 -0.07 -2.30 -27.83
CA ASP A 88 -0.71 -3.55 -28.29
C ASP A 88 -1.98 -3.85 -27.47
N ARG A 89 -1.90 -3.65 -26.15
CA ARG A 89 -3.04 -3.84 -25.25
C ARG A 89 -4.15 -2.83 -25.51
N PHE A 90 -3.82 -1.55 -25.71
CA PHE A 90 -4.82 -0.54 -26.06
C PHE A 90 -5.49 -0.85 -27.39
N VAL A 91 -4.75 -1.27 -28.41
CA VAL A 91 -5.35 -1.64 -29.71
C VAL A 91 -6.33 -2.82 -29.55
N ALA A 92 -6.03 -3.78 -28.68
CA ALA A 92 -6.89 -4.92 -28.42
C ALA A 92 -8.13 -4.57 -27.57
N GLU A 93 -7.99 -3.72 -26.56
CA GLU A 93 -9.03 -3.47 -25.55
C GLU A 93 -9.88 -2.21 -25.82
N LEU A 94 -9.31 -1.18 -26.46
CA LEU A 94 -10.04 0.07 -26.72
C LEU A 94 -11.36 -0.12 -27.47
N PRO A 95 -11.47 -0.98 -28.49
CA PRO A 95 -12.74 -1.19 -29.18
C PRO A 95 -13.85 -1.67 -28.23
N ALA A 96 -13.53 -2.61 -27.34
CA ALA A 96 -14.48 -3.14 -26.37
C ALA A 96 -14.88 -2.09 -25.32
N ILE A 97 -13.94 -1.27 -24.86
CA ILE A 97 -14.19 -0.17 -23.92
C ILE A 97 -15.11 0.87 -24.58
N ILE A 98 -14.84 1.26 -25.82
CA ILE A 98 -15.65 2.25 -26.55
C ILE A 98 -17.06 1.69 -26.79
N GLU A 99 -17.17 0.44 -27.23
CA GLU A 99 -18.47 -0.20 -27.45
C GLU A 99 -19.31 -0.26 -26.17
N GLY A 100 -18.69 -0.65 -25.04
CA GLY A 100 -19.34 -0.66 -23.74
C GLY A 100 -19.84 0.72 -23.32
N THR A 101 -18.96 1.71 -23.38
CA THR A 101 -19.29 3.10 -22.97
C THR A 101 -20.34 3.73 -23.86
N VAL A 102 -20.29 3.53 -25.18
CA VAL A 102 -21.32 4.02 -26.11
C VAL A 102 -22.65 3.31 -25.85
N ARG A 103 -22.65 1.99 -25.63
CA ARG A 103 -23.87 1.24 -25.30
C ARG A 103 -24.50 1.77 -24.02
N ASP A 104 -23.71 1.96 -22.97
CA ASP A 104 -24.19 2.43 -21.67
C ASP A 104 -24.75 3.86 -21.78
N PHE A 105 -24.07 4.73 -22.51
CA PHE A 105 -24.54 6.09 -22.80
C PHE A 105 -25.86 6.11 -23.58
N LEU A 106 -25.97 5.27 -24.61
CA LEU A 106 -27.21 5.18 -25.41
C LEU A 106 -28.37 4.52 -24.65
N ALA A 107 -28.10 3.75 -23.60
CA ALA A 107 -29.11 3.14 -22.75
C ALA A 107 -29.68 4.13 -21.70
N GLU A 108 -29.04 5.28 -21.51
CA GLU A 108 -29.49 6.30 -20.56
C GLU A 108 -30.86 6.86 -20.97
N PRO A 109 -31.86 6.92 -20.06
CA PRO A 109 -33.24 7.23 -20.42
C PRO A 109 -33.41 8.61 -21.05
N ASP A 110 -32.63 9.59 -20.62
CA ASP A 110 -32.65 10.94 -21.17
C ASP A 110 -32.16 10.96 -22.63
N ILE A 111 -31.12 10.17 -22.94
CA ILE A 111 -30.58 10.02 -24.29
C ILE A 111 -31.57 9.26 -25.18
N VAL A 112 -32.17 8.19 -24.67
CA VAL A 112 -33.21 7.43 -25.39
C VAL A 112 -34.40 8.32 -25.72
N ALA A 113 -34.90 9.11 -24.76
CA ALA A 113 -36.00 10.03 -24.97
C ALA A 113 -35.68 11.11 -26.01
N LEU A 114 -34.44 11.62 -26.00
CA LEU A 114 -33.99 12.62 -26.98
C LEU A 114 -33.89 12.05 -28.40
N ILE A 115 -33.47 10.78 -28.54
CA ILE A 115 -33.44 10.09 -29.84
C ILE A 115 -34.86 9.83 -30.34
N GLN A 116 -35.75 9.31 -29.49
CA GLN A 116 -37.15 9.02 -29.85
C GLN A 116 -37.98 10.26 -30.18
N ALA A 117 -37.68 11.41 -29.59
CA ALA A 117 -38.37 12.67 -29.89
C ALA A 117 -38.02 13.25 -31.27
N ARG A 118 -36.96 12.75 -31.91
CA ARG A 118 -36.45 13.23 -33.20
C ARG A 118 -36.96 12.40 -34.40
N ASP A 119 -37.36 11.16 -34.16
CA ASP A 119 -38.00 10.27 -35.15
C ASP A 119 -39.52 10.53 -35.24
#